data_AF-A0A944YTB2-F1
#
_entry.id   AF-A0A944YTB2-F1
#
_cell.length_a   1.000
_cell.length_b   1.000
_cell.length_c   1.000
_cell.angle_alpha   90.00
_cell.angle_beta   90.00
_cell.angle_gamma   90.00
#
_symmetry.space_group_name_H-M   'P 1'
#
loop_
_entity.id
_entity.type
_entity.pdbx_description
1 polymer ?
#
loop_
_entity_poly.entity_id
_entity_poly.type
_entity_poly.pdbx_seq_one_letter_code
_entity_poly.pdbx_strand_id
1 'polypeptide(L)'
;EIEIVLTFESNWQKAKIILLDIANNKGENISKRMETQIKRAAKKYMIYYKELTPIVYTSVVDHGVRLTIRHLCETRKRRGYTEAIWEDILLEFAKNKDIELAYPTTRFYQK
;
A
#
# COMPACT_ATOMS: atom_id res chain seq x y z
N GLU A 1 4.91 -1.95 5.61
CA GLU A 1 3.60 -1.28 5.48
C GLU A 1 3.85 0.13 5.02
N ILE A 2 2.99 0.62 4.14
CA ILE A 2 3.02 1.98 3.58
C ILE A 2 1.65 2.57 3.84
N GLU A 3 1.62 3.70 4.53
CA GLU A 3 0.37 4.38 4.92
C GLU A 3 0.17 5.61 4.05
N ILE A 4 -1.03 5.74 3.50
CA ILE A 4 -1.46 6.85 2.68
C ILE A 4 -2.78 7.36 3.25
N VAL A 5 -2.92 8.67 3.44
CA VAL A 5 -4.17 9.28 3.87
C VAL A 5 -4.72 10.12 2.73
N LEU A 6 -6.00 9.93 2.42
CA LEU A 6 -6.75 10.64 1.39
C LEU A 6 -7.78 11.57 2.03
N THR A 7 -8.09 12.68 1.37
CA THR A 7 -9.16 13.58 1.84
C THR A 7 -10.51 12.86 1.87
N PHE A 8 -11.49 13.38 2.61
CA PHE A 8 -12.83 12.76 2.64
C PHE A 8 -13.58 12.90 1.30
N GLU A 9 -13.20 13.90 0.51
CA GLU A 9 -13.72 14.20 -0.81
C GLU A 9 -13.15 13.26 -1.90
N SER A 10 -12.06 12.56 -1.60
CA SER A 10 -11.39 11.67 -2.55
C SER A 10 -12.15 10.37 -2.80
N ASN A 11 -12.03 9.84 -4.01
CA ASN A 11 -12.50 8.51 -4.39
C ASN A 11 -11.56 7.42 -3.82
N TRP A 12 -11.71 7.14 -2.52
CA TRP A 12 -10.86 6.19 -1.81
C TRP A 12 -10.98 4.75 -2.33
N GLN A 13 -12.13 4.38 -2.92
CA GLN A 13 -12.31 3.04 -3.51
C GLN A 13 -11.44 2.87 -4.76
N LYS A 14 -11.44 3.87 -5.64
CA LYS A 14 -10.57 3.90 -6.82
C LYS A 14 -9.09 3.94 -6.43
N ALA A 15 -8.74 4.76 -5.45
CA ALA A 15 -7.39 4.80 -4.91
C ALA A 15 -6.96 3.43 -4.37
N LYS A 16 -7.83 2.74 -3.62
CA LYS A 16 -7.56 1.39 -3.09
C LYS A 16 -7.25 0.37 -4.20
N ILE A 17 -7.97 0.43 -5.32
CA ILE A 17 -7.72 -0.43 -6.49
C ILE A 17 -6.34 -0.13 -7.07
N ILE A 18 -6.03 1.15 -7.34
CA ILE A 18 -4.73 1.59 -7.87
C ILE A 18 -3.58 1.13 -6.97
N LEU A 19 -3.71 1.31 -5.65
CA LEU A 19 -2.70 0.90 -4.67
C LEU A 19 -2.48 -0.62 -4.67
N LEU A 20 -3.56 -1.40 -4.82
CA LEU A 20 -3.49 -2.86 -4.91
C LEU A 20 -2.77 -3.29 -6.18
N ASP A 21 -3.07 -2.66 -7.32
CA ASP A 21 -2.44 -2.95 -8.61
C ASP A 21 -0.94 -2.63 -8.59
N ILE A 22 -0.55 -1.46 -8.04
CA ILE A 22 0.86 -1.09 -7.86
C ILE A 22 1.59 -2.13 -7.00
N ALA A 23 0.98 -2.53 -5.88
CA ALA A 23 1.58 -3.50 -4.98
C ALA A 23 1.71 -4.90 -5.62
N ASN A 24 0.73 -5.32 -6.43
CA ASN A 24 0.76 -6.58 -7.17
C ASN A 24 1.82 -6.59 -8.27
N ASN A 25 1.90 -5.52 -9.09
CA ASN A 25 2.87 -5.41 -10.19
C ASN A 25 4.32 -5.47 -9.68
N LYS A 26 4.61 -4.87 -8.52
CA LYS A 26 5.93 -4.98 -7.88
C LYS A 26 6.11 -6.29 -7.11
N GLY A 27 5.02 -6.93 -6.71
CA GLY A 27 5.00 -8.22 -5.99
C GLY A 27 5.32 -9.42 -6.89
N GLU A 28 4.93 -9.41 -8.16
CA GLU A 28 5.11 -10.54 -9.09
C GLU A 28 6.58 -10.94 -9.33
N ASN A 29 7.51 -9.98 -9.34
CA ASN A 29 8.93 -10.27 -9.50
C ASN A 29 9.59 -10.86 -8.24
N ILE A 30 8.95 -10.69 -7.08
CA ILE A 30 9.47 -11.11 -5.79
C ILE A 30 8.83 -12.43 -5.33
N SER A 31 7.55 -12.64 -5.65
CA SER A 31 6.75 -13.78 -5.17
C SER A 31 7.34 -15.14 -5.54
N LYS A 32 7.79 -15.37 -6.79
CA LYS A 32 8.34 -16.67 -7.21
C LYS A 32 9.62 -17.08 -6.48
N ARG A 33 10.56 -16.14 -6.29
CA ARG A 33 11.85 -16.41 -5.61
C ARG A 33 11.67 -16.47 -4.10
N MET A 34 10.83 -15.59 -3.54
CA MET A 34 10.53 -15.59 -2.10
C MET A 34 9.66 -16.78 -1.70
N GLU A 35 8.68 -17.21 -2.50
CA GLU A 35 7.90 -18.42 -2.22
C GLU A 35 8.79 -19.63 -1.97
N THR A 36 9.80 -19.83 -2.80
CA THR A 36 10.70 -20.98 -2.71
C THR A 36 11.57 -20.90 -1.45
N GLN A 37 12.09 -19.72 -1.12
CA GLN A 37 12.89 -19.50 0.10
C GLN A 37 12.05 -19.57 1.37
N ILE A 38 10.83 -19.03 1.33
CA ILE A 38 9.88 -19.03 2.44
C ILE A 38 9.30 -20.41 2.66
N LYS A 39 8.97 -21.19 1.63
CA LYS A 39 8.56 -22.61 1.78
C LYS A 39 9.67 -23.43 2.46
N ARG A 40 10.95 -23.19 2.11
CA ARG A 40 12.09 -23.83 2.79
C ARG A 40 12.25 -23.37 4.24
N ALA A 41 12.08 -22.08 4.53
CA ALA A 41 12.15 -21.54 5.88
C ALA A 41 10.95 -21.94 6.75
N ALA A 42 9.73 -21.94 6.20
CA ALA A 42 8.50 -22.41 6.80
C ALA A 42 8.59 -23.88 7.19
N LYS A 43 9.19 -24.73 6.34
CA LYS A 43 9.46 -26.14 6.65
C LYS A 43 10.49 -26.31 7.77
N LYS A 44 11.47 -25.40 7.86
CA LYS A 44 12.54 -25.42 8.87
C LYS A 44 12.11 -24.83 10.22
N TYR A 45 11.20 -23.86 10.23
CA TYR A 45 10.80 -23.09 11.42
C TYR A 45 9.31 -23.23 11.78
N MET A 46 8.54 -24.07 11.07
CA MET A 46 7.07 -24.24 11.21
C MET A 46 6.26 -22.93 11.11
N ILE A 47 6.77 -21.92 10.41
CA ILE A 47 6.07 -20.64 10.21
C ILE A 47 5.27 -20.74 8.90
N TYR A 48 3.95 -20.90 9.01
CA TYR A 48 3.05 -20.95 7.85
C TYR A 48 2.59 -19.54 7.48
N TYR A 49 3.15 -18.97 6.41
CA TYR A 49 2.66 -17.71 5.84
C TYR A 49 1.41 -17.99 5.01
N LYS A 50 0.25 -17.49 5.46
CA LYS A 50 -1.06 -17.84 4.89
C LYS A 50 -1.35 -17.13 3.57
N GLU A 51 -0.88 -15.89 3.39
CA GLU A 51 -1.04 -15.13 2.15
C GLU A 51 0.20 -14.26 1.89
N LEU A 52 0.87 -14.51 0.76
CA LEU A 52 2.02 -13.74 0.26
C LEU A 52 1.59 -12.57 -0.64
N THR A 53 0.27 -12.45 -0.84
CA THR A 53 -0.39 -11.44 -1.65
C THR A 53 -0.41 -10.10 -0.91
N PRO A 54 -0.05 -8.99 -1.59
CA PRO A 54 -0.28 -7.67 -1.06
C PRO A 54 -1.76 -7.45 -0.74
N ILE A 55 -2.03 -6.71 0.34
CA ILE A 55 -3.39 -6.31 0.74
C ILE A 55 -3.40 -4.84 1.13
N VAL A 56 -4.51 -4.16 0.83
CA VAL A 56 -4.73 -2.76 1.22
C VAL A 56 -5.84 -2.71 2.26
N TYR A 57 -5.49 -2.34 3.49
CA TYR A 57 -6.45 -2.08 4.56
C TYR A 57 -7.02 -0.67 4.44
N THR A 58 -8.25 -0.48 4.93
CA THR A 58 -8.92 0.81 4.95
C THR A 58 -9.32 1.12 6.39
N SER A 59 -9.00 2.34 6.84
CA SER A 59 -9.39 2.87 8.14
C SER A 59 -9.69 4.36 8.01
N VAL A 60 -10.35 4.94 9.00
CA VAL A 60 -10.67 6.38 9.03
C VAL A 60 -9.84 7.04 10.12
N VAL A 61 -9.36 8.25 9.84
CA VAL A 61 -8.59 9.10 10.76
C VAL A 61 -9.18 10.51 10.79
N ASP A 62 -8.72 11.35 11.72
CA ASP A 62 -9.28 12.68 11.98
C ASP A 62 -9.39 13.59 10.75
N HIS A 63 -8.47 13.44 9.79
CA HIS A 63 -8.38 14.29 8.60
C HIS A 63 -8.51 13.53 7.27
N GLY A 64 -9.05 12.29 7.28
CA GLY A 64 -9.26 11.56 6.03
C GLY A 64 -9.44 10.05 6.14
N VAL A 65 -9.36 9.39 4.99
CA VAL A 65 -9.38 7.92 4.85
C VAL A 65 -7.96 7.40 4.73
N ARG A 66 -7.52 6.56 5.66
CA ARG A 66 -6.20 5.92 5.64
C ARG A 66 -6.25 4.59 4.91
N LEU A 67 -5.42 4.45 3.88
CA LEU A 67 -5.14 3.21 3.16
C LEU A 67 -3.75 2.70 3.55
N THR A 68 -3.68 1.45 4.01
CA THR A 68 -2.42 0.83 4.44
C THR A 68 -2.08 -0.35 3.54
N ILE A 69 -1.02 -0.21 2.75
CA ILE A 69 -0.49 -1.31 1.93
C ILE A 69 0.37 -2.19 2.81
N ARG A 70 -0.02 -3.46 2.91
CA ARG A 70 0.78 -4.51 3.52
C ARG A 70 1.28 -5.44 2.42
N HIS A 71 2.60 -5.57 2.33
CA HIS A 71 3.27 -6.44 1.37
C HIS A 71 4.48 -7.08 2.03
N LEU A 72 4.97 -8.17 1.44
CA LEU A 72 6.21 -8.81 1.86
C LEU A 72 7.38 -8.31 1.01
N CYS A 73 8.52 -8.04 1.63
CA CYS A 73 9.77 -7.73 0.93
C CYS A 73 10.99 -8.25 1.69
N GLU A 74 12.07 -8.54 0.99
CA GLU A 74 13.37 -8.81 1.61
C GLU A 74 13.80 -7.62 2.48
N THR A 75 14.22 -7.89 3.73
CA THR A 75 14.54 -6.85 4.73
C THR A 75 15.56 -5.83 4.24
N ARG A 76 16.59 -6.28 3.51
CA ARG A 76 17.67 -5.42 2.98
C ARG A 76 17.23 -4.50 1.84
N LYS A 77 16.11 -4.80 1.19
CA LYS A 77 15.57 -4.01 0.06
C LYS A 77 14.34 -3.17 0.43
N ARG A 78 13.99 -3.13 1.73
CA ARG A 78 12.78 -2.45 2.20
C ARG A 78 12.71 -0.99 1.76
N ARG A 79 13.80 -0.24 1.86
CA ARG A 79 13.86 1.18 1.46
C ARG A 79 13.60 1.37 -0.03
N GLY A 80 14.38 0.74 -0.90
CA GLY A 80 14.22 0.86 -2.35
C GLY A 80 12.86 0.36 -2.85
N TYR A 81 12.28 -0.67 -2.20
CA TYR A 81 10.94 -1.11 -2.54
C TYR A 81 9.85 -0.11 -2.10
N THR A 82 10.02 0.50 -0.93
CA THR A 82 9.10 1.51 -0.41
C THR A 82 9.15 2.78 -1.27
N GLU A 83 10.34 3.20 -1.67
CA GLU A 83 10.59 4.31 -2.60
C GLU A 83 9.89 4.05 -3.95
N ALA A 84 10.14 2.90 -4.58
CA ALA A 84 9.54 2.55 -5.85
C ALA A 84 7.99 2.53 -5.80
N ILE A 85 7.41 2.02 -4.71
CA ILE A 85 5.96 2.08 -4.54
C ILE A 85 5.47 3.52 -4.42
N TRP A 86 6.14 4.35 -3.62
CA TRP A 86 5.73 5.74 -3.46
C TRP A 86 5.79 6.52 -4.77
N GLU A 87 6.85 6.35 -5.57
CA GLU A 87 6.95 7.00 -6.88
C GLU A 87 5.79 6.60 -7.80
N ASP A 88 5.47 5.30 -7.88
CA ASP A 88 4.33 4.82 -8.66
C ASP A 88 3.00 5.39 -8.15
N ILE A 89 2.82 5.48 -6.83
CA ILE A 89 1.61 6.07 -6.21
C ILE A 89 1.48 7.54 -6.61
N LEU A 90 2.55 8.32 -6.48
CA LEU A 90 2.52 9.75 -6.78
C LEU A 90 2.22 9.98 -8.27
N LEU A 91 2.81 9.18 -9.16
CA LEU A 91 2.56 9.24 -10.59
C LEU A 91 1.12 8.89 -10.96
N GLU A 92 0.56 7.82 -10.37
CA GLU A 92 -0.83 7.44 -10.64
C GLU A 92 -1.82 8.43 -10.02
N PHE A 93 -1.58 8.92 -8.82
CA PHE A 93 -2.49 9.88 -8.19
C PHE A 93 -2.49 11.22 -8.94
N ALA A 94 -1.36 11.67 -9.47
CA ALA A 94 -1.29 12.86 -10.31
C ALA A 94 -2.16 12.78 -11.59
N LYS A 95 -2.45 11.57 -12.09
CA LYS A 95 -3.34 11.35 -13.24
C LYS A 95 -4.83 11.40 -12.86
N ASN A 96 -5.15 11.29 -11.56
CA ASN A 96 -6.51 11.12 -11.06
C ASN A 96 -6.93 12.35 -10.24
N LYS A 97 -7.67 13.27 -10.87
CA LYS A 97 -8.16 14.51 -10.22
C LYS A 97 -9.14 14.28 -9.07
N ASP A 98 -9.70 13.07 -8.97
CA ASP A 98 -10.62 12.65 -7.91
C ASP A 98 -9.91 12.00 -6.71
N ILE A 99 -8.58 12.06 -6.65
CA ILE A 99 -7.77 11.52 -5.55
C ILE A 99 -6.80 12.59 -5.07
N GLU A 100 -6.97 13.01 -3.82
CA GLU A 100 -6.15 14.02 -3.17
C GLU A 100 -5.55 13.47 -1.87
N LEU A 101 -4.25 13.69 -1.68
CA LEU A 101 -3.56 13.34 -0.45
C LEU A 101 -4.03 14.27 0.67
N ALA A 102 -4.40 13.69 1.80
CA ALA A 102 -4.75 14.45 2.96
C ALA A 102 -3.50 15.01 3.64
N TYR A 103 -3.69 16.20 4.19
CA TYR A 103 -2.80 16.83 5.15
C TYR A 103 -3.67 17.32 6.31
N PRO A 104 -3.10 17.51 7.52
CA PRO A 104 -3.85 18.09 8.63
C PRO A 104 -4.47 19.42 8.20
N THR A 105 -5.80 19.46 8.14
CA THR A 105 -6.58 20.60 7.67
C THR A 105 -7.65 20.96 8.69
N THR A 106 -7.98 22.25 8.76
CA THR A 106 -9.09 22.76 9.58
C THR A 106 -10.11 23.37 8.65
N ARG A 107 -11.34 22.84 8.66
CA ARG A 107 -12.45 23.39 7.87
C ARG A 107 -13.18 24.43 8.70
N PHE A 108 -13.19 25.67 8.23
CA PHE A 108 -14.07 26.70 8.76
C PHE A 108 -15.44 26.58 8.10
N TYR A 109 -16.49 26.41 8.91
CA TYR A 109 -17.88 26.36 8.44
C TYR A 109 -18.62 27.59 8.98
N GLN A 110 -19.06 28.46 8.07
CA GLN A 110 -20.01 29.53 8.37
C GLN A 110 -21.38 29.09 7.87
N LYS A 111 -22.36 29.17 8.77
CA LYS A 111 -23.76 28.82 8.51
C LYS A 111 -24.50 30.00 7.90
#